data_AF-A0AAV3YL05-F1
#
_entry.id   AF-A0AAV3YL05-F1
#
_cell.length_a   1.000
_cell.length_b   1.000
_cell.length_c   1.000
_cell.angle_alpha   90.00
_cell.angle_beta   90.00
_cell.angle_gamma   90.00
#
_symmetry.space_group_name_H-M   'P 1'
#
loop_
_entity.id
_entity.type
_entity.pdbx_description
1 polymer ?
#
loop_
_entity_poly.entity_id
_entity_poly.type
_entity_poly.pdbx_seq_one_letter_code
_entity_poly.pdbx_strand_id
1 'polypeptide(L)'
;MVDQRNQKNPPILFVILGGAVLVAIGLAIGLGIGLRNTGGGNSNPSNNSNVQDSDKCDVSTATKSTPFYKSPTGTYNYATVVADSKKASEIGTDILARKGGNAVDAAVAAVFATGLLNAHSCGIGGGSFIVIYDSERNEWHAIDSRETAPAAATEDMFCRKD
;
A
#
# COMPACT_ATOMS: atom_id res chain seq x y z
N MET A 1 15.01 67.81 43.05
CA MET A 1 14.25 66.62 43.53
C MET A 1 13.37 66.18 42.37
N VAL A 2 13.44 64.99 41.75
CA VAL A 2 14.22 63.72 41.91
C VAL A 2 14.15 63.00 40.53
N ASP A 3 15.11 62.25 39.97
CA ASP A 3 16.58 62.10 40.07
C ASP A 3 17.08 61.56 38.70
N GLN A 4 18.39 61.64 38.40
CA GLN A 4 19.02 61.01 37.23
C GLN A 4 19.47 59.58 37.56
N ARG A 5 18.98 58.54 36.84
CA ARG A 5 19.65 57.22 36.56
C ARG A 5 18.69 56.14 36.01
N ASN A 6 18.83 55.78 34.73
CA ASN A 6 18.97 54.40 34.20
C ASN A 6 19.08 54.47 32.67
N GLN A 7 20.27 54.28 32.07
CA GLN A 7 20.81 53.00 31.60
C GLN A 7 19.83 52.17 30.73
N LYS A 8 20.19 51.51 29.62
CA LYS A 8 21.35 51.44 28.70
C LYS A 8 20.99 50.23 27.81
N ASN A 9 20.88 50.42 26.49
CA ASN A 9 20.67 49.34 25.48
C ASN A 9 21.80 48.26 25.58
N PRO A 10 21.72 47.01 25.01
CA PRO A 10 21.10 46.71 23.70
C PRO A 10 20.59 45.22 23.55
N PRO A 11 20.62 44.51 22.39
CA PRO A 11 19.46 43.74 21.90
C PRO A 11 19.70 42.21 21.99
N ILE A 12 20.39 41.76 23.04
CA ILE A 12 20.94 40.40 23.14
C ILE A 12 19.88 39.37 23.57
N LEU A 13 18.86 39.79 24.32
CA LEU A 13 17.85 38.91 24.90
C LEU A 13 17.05 38.13 23.83
N PHE A 14 16.77 38.74 22.68
CA PHE A 14 16.04 38.09 21.57
C PHE A 14 16.86 36.99 20.87
N VAL A 15 18.19 37.15 20.81
CA VAL A 15 19.08 36.13 20.20
C VAL A 15 19.15 34.88 21.08
N ILE A 16 19.17 35.06 22.41
CA ILE A 16 19.20 33.95 23.38
C ILE A 16 17.89 33.15 23.35
N LEU A 17 16.72 33.82 23.32
CA LEU A 17 15.43 33.12 23.20
C LEU A 17 15.26 32.42 21.84
N GLY A 18 15.66 33.05 20.73
CA GLY A 18 15.57 32.44 19.40
C GLY A 18 16.44 31.19 19.23
N GLY A 19 17.67 31.20 19.77
CA GLY A 19 18.59 30.07 19.69
C GLY A 19 18.11 28.82 20.44
N ALA A 20 17.46 29.00 21.61
CA ALA A 20 17.00 27.89 22.43
C ALA A 20 15.91 27.03 21.75
N VAL A 21 15.02 27.66 20.98
CA VAL A 21 13.92 26.97 20.27
C VAL A 21 14.45 26.04 19.17
N LEU A 22 15.46 26.47 18.42
CA LEU A 22 16.05 25.66 17.35
C LEU A 22 16.80 24.42 17.88
N VAL A 23 17.49 24.55 19.01
CA VAL A 23 18.18 23.41 19.65
C VAL A 23 17.18 22.37 20.16
N ALA A 24 16.06 22.79 20.74
CA ALA A 24 15.02 21.87 21.22
C ALA A 24 14.38 21.04 20.10
N ILE A 25 14.11 21.65 18.94
CA ILE A 25 13.55 20.96 17.77
C ILE A 25 14.55 19.96 17.16
N GLY A 26 15.83 20.35 17.06
CA GLY A 26 16.88 19.46 16.53
C GLY A 26 17.11 18.21 17.39
N LEU A 27 17.08 18.35 18.73
CA LEU A 27 17.33 17.23 19.64
C LEU A 27 16.18 16.21 19.64
N ALA A 28 14.93 16.65 19.42
CA ALA A 28 13.77 15.77 19.29
C ALA A 28 13.83 14.86 18.05
N ILE A 29 14.45 15.33 16.96
CA ILE A 29 14.62 14.53 15.72
C ILE A 29 15.83 13.59 15.85
N GLY A 30 16.89 14.02 16.53
CA GLY A 30 18.13 13.24 16.68
C GLY A 30 18.02 12.00 17.59
N LEU A 31 17.16 12.01 18.61
CA LEU A 31 17.04 10.91 19.59
C LEU A 31 15.99 9.84 19.24
N GLY A 32 15.30 9.95 18.10
CA GLY A 32 14.22 9.04 17.70
C GLY A 32 14.67 7.65 17.22
N ILE A 33 15.97 7.43 16.98
CA ILE A 33 16.52 6.17 16.45
C ILE A 33 17.43 5.51 17.48
N GLY A 34 16.84 4.81 18.45
CA GLY A 34 17.64 4.06 19.42
C GLY A 34 16.89 3.52 20.63
N LEU A 35 16.06 2.49 20.42
CA LEU A 35 15.75 1.41 21.39
C LEU A 35 14.67 0.48 20.81
N ARG A 36 15.06 -0.64 20.21
CA ARG A 36 14.18 -1.79 19.99
C ARG A 36 14.80 -3.01 20.63
N ASN A 37 14.07 -3.57 21.58
CA ASN A 37 14.58 -4.48 22.59
C ASN A 37 14.79 -5.90 22.02
N THR A 38 15.87 -6.55 22.43
CA THR A 38 16.17 -7.94 22.05
C THR A 38 15.57 -8.91 23.07
N GLY A 39 14.70 -9.81 22.63
CA GLY A 39 14.13 -10.86 23.46
C GLY A 39 12.91 -11.51 22.79
N GLY A 40 12.68 -12.82 22.87
CA GLY A 40 13.53 -13.88 23.41
C GLY A 40 13.11 -15.21 22.75
N GLY A 41 13.97 -16.23 22.82
CA GLY A 41 13.65 -17.54 22.24
C GLY A 41 12.56 -18.27 23.02
N ASN A 42 11.69 -18.99 22.32
CA ASN A 42 10.95 -20.11 22.90
C ASN A 42 10.81 -21.23 21.86
N SER A 43 11.57 -22.30 22.05
CA SER A 43 11.40 -23.57 21.36
C SER A 43 10.45 -24.46 22.14
N ASN A 44 9.35 -24.90 21.54
CA ASN A 44 8.62 -26.04 22.08
C ASN A 44 8.03 -26.93 20.96
N PRO A 45 8.59 -28.13 20.72
CA PRO A 45 7.96 -29.13 19.87
C PRO A 45 6.91 -29.91 20.66
N SER A 46 5.67 -30.00 20.15
CA SER A 46 4.66 -30.90 20.74
C SER A 46 3.82 -31.60 19.68
N ASN A 47 4.36 -32.74 19.30
CA ASN A 47 3.75 -33.87 18.60
C ASN A 47 2.68 -34.57 19.45
N ASN A 48 1.43 -34.66 18.96
CA ASN A 48 0.52 -35.77 19.32
C ASN A 48 -0.50 -36.05 18.19
N SER A 49 -0.85 -37.33 18.08
CA SER A 49 -1.60 -38.04 17.05
C SER A 49 -3.14 -38.00 17.17
N ASN A 50 -3.78 -37.98 15.98
CA ASN A 50 -4.85 -38.89 15.56
C ASN A 50 -6.11 -39.09 16.43
N VAL A 51 -7.24 -38.51 15.98
CA VAL A 51 -8.59 -39.12 16.09
C VAL A 51 -9.36 -38.82 14.80
N GLN A 52 -10.04 -39.83 14.25
CA GLN A 52 -10.99 -39.70 13.14
C GLN A 52 -12.37 -39.31 13.68
N ASP A 53 -13.08 -38.39 13.00
CA ASP A 53 -14.50 -38.59 12.73
C ASP A 53 -14.92 -37.82 11.47
N SER A 54 -15.79 -38.43 10.66
CA SER A 54 -16.38 -37.81 9.47
C SER A 54 -17.80 -37.34 9.78
N ASP A 55 -18.41 -36.59 8.86
CA ASP A 55 -19.86 -36.37 8.81
C ASP A 55 -20.47 -35.43 9.87
N LYS A 56 -20.02 -34.16 9.87
CA LYS A 56 -20.90 -33.03 10.22
C LYS A 56 -20.57 -31.74 9.49
N CYS A 57 -21.56 -31.18 8.79
CA CYS A 57 -21.48 -29.82 8.24
C CYS A 57 -21.90 -28.81 9.33
N ASP A 58 -21.03 -28.61 10.32
CA ASP A 58 -21.28 -27.67 11.42
C ASP A 58 -21.00 -26.23 10.97
N VAL A 59 -22.03 -25.61 10.36
CA VAL A 59 -22.00 -24.23 9.85
C VAL A 59 -21.74 -23.17 10.93
N SER A 60 -21.85 -23.53 12.21
CA SER A 60 -21.41 -22.73 13.37
C SER A 60 -19.91 -22.44 13.40
N THR A 61 -19.10 -23.19 12.64
CA THR A 61 -17.63 -23.03 12.62
C THR A 61 -17.15 -21.96 11.62
N ALA A 62 -18.04 -21.40 10.80
CA ALA A 62 -17.74 -20.30 9.88
C ALA A 62 -17.30 -18.99 10.60
N THR A 63 -17.51 -18.90 11.92
CA THR A 63 -17.04 -17.80 12.77
C THR A 63 -15.57 -17.89 13.14
N LYS A 64 -14.87 -19.00 12.83
CA LYS A 64 -13.42 -19.07 12.98
C LYS A 64 -12.77 -18.27 11.84
N SER A 65 -12.75 -16.95 12.01
CA SER A 65 -12.01 -16.03 11.15
C SER A 65 -10.63 -16.63 10.91
N THR A 66 -10.33 -16.98 9.65
CA THR A 66 -8.97 -17.29 9.25
C THR A 66 -8.10 -16.15 9.76
N PRO A 67 -6.94 -16.42 10.40
CA PRO A 67 -6.11 -15.35 10.92
C PRO A 67 -5.86 -14.39 9.77
N PHE A 68 -6.30 -13.13 9.91
CA PHE A 68 -6.15 -12.09 8.90
C PHE A 68 -4.77 -12.25 8.30
N TYR A 69 -4.68 -12.56 6.99
CA TYR A 69 -3.39 -12.84 6.36
C TYR A 69 -2.57 -11.56 6.44
N LYS A 70 -1.75 -11.49 7.50
CA LYS A 70 -0.96 -10.32 7.79
C LYS A 70 0.09 -10.30 6.69
N SER A 71 -0.02 -9.31 5.82
CA SER A 71 0.92 -9.07 4.74
C SER A 71 2.34 -9.21 5.34
N PRO A 72 3.24 -10.04 4.76
CA PRO A 72 4.61 -10.16 5.26
C PRO A 72 5.35 -8.82 5.31
N THR A 73 4.86 -7.85 4.54
CA THR A 73 5.27 -6.46 4.42
C THR A 73 4.63 -5.49 5.43
N GLY A 74 3.58 -5.90 6.14
CA GLY A 74 2.95 -5.11 7.22
C GLY A 74 1.95 -4.04 6.75
N THR A 75 1.68 -3.09 7.64
CA THR A 75 0.80 -1.93 7.41
C THR A 75 1.53 -0.83 6.67
N TYR A 76 0.90 -0.26 5.65
CA TYR A 76 1.44 0.83 4.84
C TYR A 76 0.76 2.15 5.21
N ASN A 77 1.54 3.21 5.45
CA ASN A 77 1.02 4.49 5.97
C ASN A 77 0.77 5.56 4.89
N TYR A 78 1.24 5.34 3.65
CA TYR A 78 1.28 6.37 2.60
C TYR A 78 0.62 5.92 1.30
N ALA A 79 1.07 4.78 0.76
CA ALA A 79 0.60 4.24 -0.50
C ALA A 79 0.74 2.72 -0.50
N THR A 80 -0.02 2.03 -1.35
CA THR A 80 0.02 0.57 -1.48
C THR A 80 -0.34 0.16 -2.90
N VAL A 81 0.37 -0.83 -3.44
CA VAL A 81 -0.02 -1.54 -4.67
C VAL A 81 -0.22 -3.00 -4.30
N VAL A 82 -1.35 -3.57 -4.73
CA VAL A 82 -1.69 -4.99 -4.53
C VAL A 82 -1.95 -5.61 -5.90
N ALA A 83 -1.23 -6.67 -6.21
CA ALA A 83 -1.42 -7.50 -7.40
C ALA A 83 -1.39 -8.98 -7.00
N ASP A 84 -1.86 -9.83 -7.92
CA ASP A 84 -1.85 -11.29 -7.81
C ASP A 84 -0.45 -11.90 -7.61
N SER A 85 0.59 -11.21 -8.07
CA SER A 85 1.99 -11.60 -7.92
C SER A 85 2.78 -10.59 -7.08
N LYS A 86 3.71 -11.12 -6.27
CA LYS A 86 4.66 -10.31 -5.49
C LYS A 86 5.48 -9.38 -6.39
N LYS A 87 5.89 -9.85 -7.58
CA LYS A 87 6.75 -9.09 -8.49
C LYS A 87 6.02 -7.94 -9.18
N ALA A 88 4.76 -8.11 -9.59
CA ALA A 88 3.95 -6.99 -10.09
C ALA A 88 3.69 -5.94 -9.00
N SER A 89 3.39 -6.38 -7.77
CA SER A 89 3.20 -5.49 -6.61
C SER A 89 4.47 -4.67 -6.31
N GLU A 90 5.66 -5.30 -6.36
CA GLU A 90 6.96 -4.61 -6.24
C GLU A 90 7.17 -3.58 -7.35
N ILE A 91 6.91 -3.93 -8.61
CA ILE A 91 7.12 -3.04 -9.76
C ILE A 91 6.22 -1.81 -9.66
N GLY A 92 4.93 -1.98 -9.40
CA GLY A 92 4.01 -0.86 -9.19
C GLY A 92 4.40 0.00 -7.97
N THR A 93 4.82 -0.63 -6.88
CA THR A 93 5.33 0.09 -5.68
C THR A 93 6.58 0.91 -5.99
N ASP A 94 7.50 0.40 -6.82
CA ASP A 94 8.70 1.13 -7.22
C ASP A 94 8.37 2.34 -8.11
N ILE A 95 7.35 2.26 -8.98
CA ILE A 95 6.83 3.43 -9.71
C ILE A 95 6.23 4.47 -8.75
N LEU A 96 5.34 4.03 -7.87
CA LEU A 96 4.58 4.88 -6.94
C LEU A 96 5.49 5.58 -5.91
N ALA A 97 6.39 4.82 -5.28
CA ALA A 97 7.17 5.29 -4.13
C ALA A 97 8.58 5.78 -4.47
N ARG A 98 9.23 5.23 -5.51
CA ARG A 98 10.63 5.59 -5.85
C ARG A 98 10.77 6.50 -7.05
N LYS A 99 9.86 6.41 -8.03
CA LYS A 99 9.87 7.24 -9.23
C LYS A 99 8.91 8.43 -9.16
N GLY A 100 8.07 8.51 -8.13
CA GLY A 100 7.12 9.61 -7.93
C GLY A 100 5.96 9.62 -8.92
N GLY A 101 5.61 8.45 -9.49
CA GLY A 101 4.40 8.30 -10.30
C GLY A 101 3.13 8.36 -9.45
N ASN A 102 1.99 8.59 -10.08
CA ASN A 102 0.69 8.59 -9.41
C ASN A 102 0.11 7.16 -9.30
N ALA A 103 -1.09 7.04 -8.73
CA ALA A 103 -1.77 5.75 -8.56
C ALA A 103 -2.09 5.05 -9.91
N VAL A 104 -2.34 5.81 -10.97
CA VAL A 104 -2.61 5.29 -12.33
C VAL A 104 -1.32 4.76 -12.96
N ASP A 105 -0.20 5.49 -12.86
CA ASP A 105 1.11 5.03 -13.35
C ASP A 105 1.53 3.70 -12.69
N ALA A 106 1.30 3.61 -11.38
CA ALA A 106 1.58 2.42 -10.59
C ALA A 106 0.68 1.24 -10.98
N ALA A 107 -0.62 1.49 -11.22
CA ALA A 107 -1.57 0.48 -11.69
C ALA A 107 -1.21 -0.02 -13.10
N VAL A 108 -0.90 0.88 -14.03
CA VAL A 108 -0.47 0.52 -15.40
C VAL A 108 0.79 -0.35 -15.37
N ALA A 109 1.81 0.05 -14.60
CA ALA A 109 3.04 -0.74 -14.46
C ALA A 109 2.81 -2.11 -13.82
N ALA A 110 1.93 -2.20 -12.81
CA ALA A 110 1.55 -3.46 -12.18
C ALA A 110 0.78 -4.38 -13.14
N VAL A 111 -0.20 -3.86 -13.89
CA VAL A 111 -0.98 -4.62 -14.87
C VAL A 111 -0.10 -5.14 -16.01
N PHE A 112 0.82 -4.32 -16.54
CA PHE A 112 1.80 -4.80 -17.52
C PHE A 112 2.68 -5.92 -16.95
N ALA A 113 3.17 -5.78 -15.71
CA ALA A 113 3.95 -6.83 -15.06
C ALA A 113 3.14 -8.13 -14.84
N THR A 114 1.90 -8.02 -14.38
CA THR A 114 0.99 -9.19 -14.24
C THR A 114 0.69 -9.82 -15.59
N GLY A 115 0.51 -9.06 -16.67
CA GLY A 115 0.31 -9.60 -18.02
C GLY A 115 1.51 -10.39 -18.58
N LEU A 116 2.73 -10.17 -18.07
CA LEU A 116 3.89 -11.01 -18.36
C LEU A 116 3.98 -12.23 -17.45
N LEU A 117 3.70 -12.07 -16.16
CA LEU A 117 3.84 -13.12 -15.15
C LEU A 117 2.70 -14.16 -15.22
N ASN A 118 1.49 -13.69 -15.50
CA ASN A 118 0.24 -14.45 -15.57
C ASN A 118 -0.44 -14.24 -16.94
N ALA A 119 0.32 -14.40 -18.03
CA ALA A 119 -0.11 -14.17 -19.41
C ALA A 119 -1.33 -15.00 -19.88
N HIS A 120 -1.71 -16.05 -19.13
CA HIS A 120 -2.94 -16.82 -19.38
C HIS A 120 -4.21 -16.15 -18.84
N SER A 121 -4.08 -15.13 -17.99
CA SER A 121 -5.16 -14.46 -17.26
C SER A 121 -5.43 -13.05 -17.79
N CYS A 122 -4.38 -12.27 -18.08
CA CYS A 122 -4.52 -10.95 -18.68
C CYS A 122 -3.33 -10.60 -19.58
N GLY A 123 -3.48 -9.55 -20.39
CA GLY A 123 -2.43 -9.04 -21.26
C GLY A 123 -2.99 -8.06 -22.32
N ILE A 124 -2.11 -7.53 -23.15
CA ILE A 124 -2.44 -6.52 -24.19
C ILE A 124 -3.36 -7.03 -25.31
N GLY A 125 -3.57 -8.35 -25.41
CA GLY A 125 -4.44 -8.97 -26.41
C GLY A 125 -5.90 -9.15 -25.98
N GLY A 126 -6.24 -8.74 -24.76
CA GLY A 126 -7.61 -8.75 -24.23
C GLY A 126 -8.07 -7.36 -23.79
N GLY A 127 -9.18 -7.31 -23.05
CA GLY A 127 -9.78 -6.09 -22.54
C GLY A 127 -9.59 -5.86 -21.04
N SER A 128 -9.98 -4.68 -20.57
CA SER A 128 -9.96 -4.33 -19.13
C SER A 128 -11.07 -3.35 -18.76
N PHE A 129 -11.40 -3.31 -17.47
CA PHE A 129 -12.16 -2.22 -16.84
C PHE A 129 -11.27 -1.57 -15.79
N ILE A 130 -11.16 -0.24 -15.81
CA ILE A 130 -10.38 0.51 -14.81
C ILE A 130 -11.30 1.56 -14.17
N VAL A 131 -11.38 1.55 -12.84
CA VAL A 131 -12.10 2.58 -12.07
C VAL A 131 -11.06 3.42 -11.34
N ILE A 132 -11.13 4.74 -11.55
CA ILE A 132 -10.20 5.73 -10.99
C ILE A 132 -11.04 6.71 -10.18
N TYR A 133 -10.57 7.04 -8.98
CA TYR A 133 -11.08 8.16 -8.19
C TYR A 133 -10.08 9.31 -8.25
N ASP A 134 -10.50 10.45 -8.77
CA ASP A 134 -9.72 11.69 -8.73
C ASP A 134 -10.08 12.45 -7.45
N SER A 135 -9.17 12.47 -6.49
CA SER A 135 -9.38 13.17 -5.22
C SER A 135 -9.18 14.69 -5.28
N GLU A 136 -8.53 15.22 -6.34
CA GLU A 136 -8.41 16.67 -6.54
C GLU A 136 -9.73 17.24 -7.09
N ARG A 137 -10.42 16.47 -7.94
CA ARG A 137 -11.72 16.82 -8.52
C ARG A 137 -12.92 16.30 -7.74
N ASN A 138 -12.73 15.32 -6.86
CA ASN A 138 -13.80 14.58 -6.20
C ASN A 138 -14.72 13.89 -7.23
N GLU A 139 -14.11 13.30 -8.27
CA GLU A 139 -14.78 12.68 -9.41
C GLU A 139 -14.42 11.19 -9.55
N TRP A 140 -15.32 10.42 -10.16
CA TRP A 140 -15.08 9.03 -10.53
C TRP A 140 -14.97 8.92 -12.05
N HIS A 141 -13.93 8.25 -12.53
CA HIS A 141 -13.75 7.91 -13.93
C HIS A 141 -13.76 6.39 -14.10
N ALA A 142 -14.45 5.92 -15.14
CA ALA A 142 -14.44 4.52 -15.54
C ALA A 142 -13.93 4.43 -16.99
N ILE A 143 -12.97 3.54 -17.22
CA ILE A 143 -12.44 3.22 -18.54
C ILE A 143 -12.92 1.80 -18.87
N ASP A 144 -13.78 1.70 -19.88
CA ASP A 144 -14.15 0.43 -20.50
C ASP A 144 -13.28 0.23 -21.75
N SER A 145 -12.45 -0.81 -21.70
CA SER A 145 -11.59 -1.25 -22.80
C SER A 145 -11.91 -2.70 -23.17
N ARG A 146 -13.19 -3.11 -23.14
CA ARG A 146 -13.60 -4.44 -23.60
C ARG A 146 -13.44 -4.62 -25.10
N GLU A 147 -13.12 -5.85 -25.48
CA GLU A 147 -13.01 -6.31 -26.85
C GLU A 147 -14.36 -6.20 -27.56
N THR A 148 -14.35 -5.72 -28.80
CA THR A 148 -15.53 -5.64 -29.67
C THR A 148 -15.43 -6.69 -30.76
N ALA A 149 -16.55 -7.33 -31.11
CA ALA A 149 -16.59 -8.26 -32.23
C ALA A 149 -16.15 -7.56 -33.54
N PRO A 150 -15.32 -8.19 -34.39
CA PRO A 150 -14.89 -7.58 -35.64
C PRO A 150 -16.07 -7.37 -36.59
N ALA A 151 -16.02 -6.36 -37.46
CA ALA A 151 -17.11 -6.01 -38.36
C ALA A 151 -17.53 -7.11 -39.36
N ALA A 152 -16.74 -8.18 -39.49
CA ALA A 152 -17.04 -9.36 -40.32
C ALA A 152 -17.59 -10.55 -39.51
N ALA A 153 -17.82 -10.42 -38.19
CA ALA A 153 -18.46 -11.45 -37.39
C ALA A 153 -19.95 -11.57 -37.75
N THR A 154 -20.44 -12.81 -37.82
CA THR A 154 -21.85 -13.13 -38.06
C THR A 154 -22.45 -13.84 -36.85
N GLU A 155 -23.78 -13.79 -36.70
CA GLU A 155 -24.48 -14.42 -35.57
C GLU A 155 -24.32 -15.96 -35.56
N ASP A 156 -24.14 -16.57 -36.73
CA ASP A 156 -24.00 -18.01 -36.95
C ASP A 156 -22.54 -18.52 -36.97
N MET A 157 -21.56 -17.65 -36.71
CA MET A 157 -20.12 -17.95 -36.86
C MET A 157 -19.64 -19.18 -36.08
N PHE A 158 -20.30 -19.53 -34.98
CA PHE A 158 -19.97 -20.68 -34.12
C PHE A 158 -21.00 -21.82 -34.20
N CYS A 159 -21.98 -21.75 -35.10
CA CYS A 159 -22.94 -22.82 -35.33
C CYS A 159 -22.26 -24.00 -36.03
N ARG A 160 -22.24 -25.16 -35.39
CA ARG A 160 -21.82 -26.41 -36.01
C ARG A 160 -22.86 -26.84 -37.06
N LYS A 161 -22.44 -26.99 -38.32
CA LYS A 161 -23.22 -27.73 -39.32
C LYS A 161 -23.26 -29.21 -38.95
N ASP A 162 -24.48 -29.74 -39.06
CA ASP A 162 -24.88 -31.14 -38.93
C ASP A 162 -24.39 -32.01 -40.11
#